data_AF-A0A519SLW2-F1
#
_entry.id   AF-A0A519SLW2-F1
#
_cell.length_a   1.000
_cell.length_b   1.000
_cell.length_c   1.000
_cell.angle_alpha   90.00
_cell.angle_beta   90.00
_cell.angle_gamma   90.00
#
_symmetry.space_group_name_H-M   'P 1'
#
loop_
_entity.id
_entity.type
_entity.pdbx_description
1 polymer ?
#
loop_
_entity_poly.entity_id
_entity_poly.type
_entity_poly.pdbx_seq_one_letter_code
_entity_poly.pdbx_strand_id
1 'polypeptide(L)'
;LDLKEQAVADLRREVANEITGKNANGAAYGPRAQQLERQAEIIELQINNIKATDEYLRSTADIQKFNDEKKVSIAEAEKKAATLDGLLIRIQKAHEIAGFWVSLFITLLFMCIELTPIFFKLMLNKTPYDYLSENRDDLIRAENGIEVRYDYYKDKDGLERHLIINHEAERIIFEKMQVTAIQKELTAYAIAKYKEREKEKIDANLDEYIQKIDPSEINS
;
A
#
# COMPACT_ATOMS: atom_id res chain seq x y z
N LEU A 1 37.08 -45.24 3.75
CA LEU A 1 38.27 -45.29 2.88
C LEU A 1 39.46 -44.69 3.62
N ASP A 2 39.30 -43.49 4.18
CA ASP A 2 40.30 -42.73 4.92
C ASP A 2 40.99 -43.51 6.05
N LEU A 3 40.25 -44.27 6.86
CA LEU A 3 40.83 -45.12 7.90
C LEU A 3 41.74 -46.23 7.35
N LYS A 4 41.41 -46.78 6.17
CA LYS A 4 42.24 -47.80 5.51
C LYS A 4 43.49 -47.16 4.90
N GLU A 5 43.38 -45.96 4.34
CA GLU A 5 44.52 -45.20 3.81
C GLU A 5 45.48 -44.76 4.92
N GLN A 6 44.95 -44.31 6.06
CA GLN A 6 45.75 -44.03 7.25
C GLN A 6 46.45 -45.29 7.79
N ALA A 7 45.73 -46.41 7.87
CA ALA A 7 46.33 -47.69 8.28
C ALA A 7 47.47 -48.14 7.36
N VAL A 8 47.35 -47.96 6.04
CA VAL A 8 48.44 -48.25 5.09
C VAL A 8 49.63 -47.31 5.30
N ALA A 9 49.38 -46.01 5.49
CA ALA A 9 50.43 -45.04 5.76
C ALA A 9 51.20 -45.36 7.07
N ASP A 10 50.47 -45.78 8.10
CA ASP A 10 51.04 -46.22 9.38
C ASP A 10 51.86 -47.51 9.24
N LEU A 11 51.35 -48.51 8.52
CA LEU A 11 52.07 -49.76 8.25
C LEU A 11 53.36 -49.50 7.44
N ARG A 12 53.31 -48.66 6.41
CA ARG A 12 54.50 -48.30 5.62
C ARG A 12 55.52 -47.50 6.45
N ARG A 13 55.05 -46.65 7.35
CA ARG A 13 55.90 -45.93 8.32
C ARG A 13 56.57 -46.89 9.31
N GLU A 14 55.86 -47.91 9.77
CA GLU A 14 56.47 -48.96 10.62
C GLU A 14 57.49 -49.79 9.86
N VAL A 15 57.22 -50.18 8.61
CA VAL A 15 58.21 -50.84 7.75
C VAL A 15 59.48 -49.99 7.61
N ALA A 16 59.32 -48.67 7.39
CA ALA A 16 60.44 -47.74 7.31
C ALA A 16 61.24 -47.64 8.62
N ASN A 17 60.59 -47.75 9.78
CA ASN A 17 61.27 -47.76 11.08
C ASN A 17 62.05 -49.05 11.34
N GLU A 18 61.54 -50.20 10.89
CA GLU A 18 62.21 -51.51 10.98
C GLU A 18 63.47 -51.57 10.09
N ILE A 19 63.38 -51.09 8.84
CA ILE A 19 64.54 -51.09 7.92
C ILE A 19 65.63 -50.08 8.32
N THR A 20 65.27 -49.01 9.02
CA THR A 20 66.24 -47.98 9.47
C THR A 20 66.80 -48.26 10.87
N GLY A 21 66.34 -49.30 11.55
CA GLY A 21 66.83 -49.70 12.87
C GLY A 21 66.46 -48.75 14.01
N LYS A 22 65.41 -47.94 13.83
CA LYS A 22 64.94 -46.97 14.85
C LYS A 22 64.39 -47.61 16.13
N ASN A 23 64.13 -48.92 16.10
CA ASN A 23 63.54 -49.68 17.21
C ASN A 23 64.58 -50.38 18.11
N ALA A 24 65.83 -49.93 18.11
CA ALA A 24 66.96 -50.50 18.87
C ALA A 24 67.36 -51.97 18.52
N ASN A 25 66.63 -52.60 17.60
CA ASN A 25 67.02 -53.81 16.88
C ASN A 25 67.64 -53.35 15.54
N GLY A 26 68.88 -53.70 15.27
CA GLY A 26 69.65 -53.18 14.12
C GLY A 26 68.91 -53.19 12.78
N ALA A 27 69.29 -52.28 11.89
CA ALA A 27 68.68 -52.10 10.57
C ALA A 27 68.69 -53.41 9.75
N ALA A 28 67.52 -54.02 9.55
CA ALA A 28 67.38 -55.22 8.74
C ALA A 28 65.96 -55.36 8.18
N TYR A 29 65.86 -55.79 6.91
CA TYR A 29 64.58 -56.20 6.32
C TYR A 29 64.24 -57.63 6.77
N GLY A 30 63.80 -57.76 8.01
CA GLY A 30 63.50 -59.04 8.65
C GLY A 30 62.10 -59.59 8.38
N PRO A 31 61.77 -60.78 8.91
CA PRO A 31 60.46 -61.41 8.75
C PRO A 31 59.26 -60.56 9.18
N ARG A 32 59.46 -59.67 10.17
CA ARG A 32 58.44 -58.71 10.65
C ARG A 32 58.14 -57.64 9.61
N ALA A 33 59.17 -57.07 8.97
CA ALA A 33 59.00 -56.07 7.90
C ALA A 33 58.22 -56.66 6.72
N GLN A 34 58.53 -57.90 6.32
CA GLN A 34 57.79 -58.63 5.28
C GLN A 34 56.32 -58.90 5.63
N GLN A 35 56.00 -59.11 6.91
CA GLN A 35 54.62 -59.29 7.36
C GLN A 35 53.83 -57.98 7.37
N LEU A 36 54.47 -56.87 7.77
CA LEU A 36 53.85 -55.53 7.74
C LEU A 36 53.61 -55.09 6.29
N GLU A 37 54.55 -55.36 5.39
CA GLU A 37 54.41 -55.05 3.97
C GLU A 37 53.28 -55.85 3.31
N ARG A 38 53.19 -57.17 3.57
CA ARG A 38 52.06 -57.98 3.10
C ARG A 38 50.71 -57.47 3.62
N GLN A 39 50.65 -57.01 4.87
CA GLN A 39 49.42 -56.41 5.42
C GLN A 39 49.07 -55.10 4.71
N ALA A 40 50.06 -54.26 4.42
CA ALA A 40 49.86 -53.03 3.65
C ALA A 40 49.35 -53.35 2.23
N GLU A 41 49.94 -54.32 1.54
CA GLU A 41 49.53 -54.74 0.20
C GLU A 41 48.07 -55.24 0.16
N ILE A 42 47.65 -56.05 1.14
CA ILE A 42 46.27 -56.55 1.22
C ILE A 42 45.29 -55.38 1.38
N ILE A 43 45.60 -54.42 2.25
CA ILE A 43 44.73 -53.26 2.49
C ILE A 43 44.72 -52.33 1.27
N GLU A 44 45.86 -52.17 0.57
CA GLU A 44 45.95 -51.43 -0.68
C GLU A 44 45.09 -52.04 -1.79
N LEU A 45 45.10 -53.36 -1.93
CA LEU A 45 44.21 -54.05 -2.87
C LEU A 45 42.73 -53.79 -2.55
N GLN A 46 42.36 -53.79 -1.27
CA GLN A 46 41.00 -53.45 -0.84
C GLN A 46 40.65 -51.99 -1.18
N ILE A 47 41.56 -51.05 -0.96
CA ILE A 47 41.39 -49.64 -1.32
C ILE A 47 41.21 -49.51 -2.84
N ASN A 48 42.04 -50.17 -3.63
CA ASN A 48 41.98 -50.12 -5.09
C ASN A 48 40.67 -50.70 -5.63
N ASN A 49 40.17 -51.81 -5.06
CA ASN A 49 38.88 -52.38 -5.45
C ASN A 49 37.71 -51.43 -5.15
N ILE A 50 37.74 -50.75 -4.00
CA ILE A 50 36.73 -49.74 -3.66
C ILE A 50 36.82 -48.55 -4.61
N LYS A 51 38.03 -48.08 -4.92
CA LYS A 51 38.25 -46.96 -5.86
C LYS A 51 37.87 -47.29 -7.30
N ALA A 52 37.92 -48.57 -7.68
CA ALA A 52 37.52 -49.04 -9.00
C ALA A 52 35.99 -49.24 -9.14
N THR A 53 35.23 -49.12 -8.05
CA THR A 53 33.77 -49.27 -8.09
C THR A 53 33.13 -48.04 -8.75
N ASP A 54 32.16 -48.25 -9.64
CA ASP A 54 31.44 -47.18 -10.34
C ASP A 54 30.82 -46.14 -9.39
N GLU A 55 30.34 -46.57 -8.23
CA GLU A 55 29.79 -45.70 -7.20
C GLU A 55 30.83 -44.70 -6.67
N TYR A 56 32.06 -45.14 -6.42
CA TYR A 56 33.14 -44.27 -5.97
C TYR A 56 33.56 -43.29 -7.06
N LEU A 57 33.66 -43.74 -8.31
CA LEU A 57 34.00 -42.89 -9.45
C LEU A 57 32.93 -41.81 -9.69
N ARG A 58 31.64 -42.15 -9.57
CA ARG A 58 30.55 -41.18 -9.66
C ARG A 58 30.58 -40.19 -8.50
N SER A 59 30.72 -40.67 -7.27
CA SER A 59 30.76 -39.81 -6.08
C SER A 59 31.94 -38.82 -6.14
N THR A 60 33.11 -39.27 -6.58
CA THR A 60 34.29 -38.39 -6.74
C THR A 60 34.10 -37.35 -7.84
N ALA A 61 33.47 -37.72 -8.97
CA ALA A 61 33.11 -36.78 -10.03
C ALA A 61 32.07 -35.74 -9.55
N ASP A 62 31.06 -36.17 -8.79
CA ASP A 62 30.05 -35.28 -8.21
C ASP A 62 30.66 -34.31 -7.20
N ILE A 63 31.59 -34.78 -6.35
CA ILE A 63 32.33 -33.94 -5.41
C ILE A 63 33.18 -32.89 -6.16
N GLN A 64 33.86 -33.29 -7.25
CA GLN A 64 34.63 -32.35 -8.06
C GLN A 64 33.72 -31.29 -8.68
N LYS A 65 32.63 -31.72 -9.32
CA LYS A 65 31.65 -30.80 -9.92
C LYS A 65 31.07 -29.83 -8.89
N PHE A 66 30.68 -30.32 -7.73
CA PHE A 66 30.15 -29.49 -6.64
C PHE A 66 31.20 -28.49 -6.13
N ASN A 67 32.47 -28.90 -6.01
CA ASN A 67 33.53 -27.99 -5.59
C ASN A 67 33.81 -26.90 -6.63
N ASP A 68 33.73 -27.23 -7.92
CA ASP A 68 33.91 -26.26 -9.00
C ASP A 68 32.72 -25.27 -9.05
N GLU A 69 31.49 -25.75 -8.95
CA GLU A 69 30.28 -24.91 -8.82
C GLU A 69 30.36 -24.00 -7.58
N LYS A 70 30.82 -24.54 -6.45
CA LYS A 70 31.04 -23.76 -5.22
C LYS A 70 32.08 -22.67 -5.42
N LYS A 71 33.21 -22.95 -6.08
CA LYS A 71 34.23 -21.92 -6.37
C LYS A 71 33.68 -20.81 -7.26
N VAL A 72 32.91 -21.16 -8.29
CA VAL A 72 32.27 -20.19 -9.18
C VAL A 72 31.30 -19.30 -8.41
N SER A 73 30.42 -19.89 -7.60
CA SER A 73 29.45 -19.12 -6.81
C SER A 73 30.10 -18.22 -5.75
N ILE A 74 31.20 -18.67 -5.11
CA ILE A 74 32.00 -17.82 -4.21
C ILE A 74 32.62 -16.65 -4.98
N ALA A 75 33.25 -16.91 -6.12
CA ALA A 75 33.85 -15.84 -6.93
C ALA A 75 32.82 -14.82 -7.42
N GLU A 76 31.61 -15.27 -7.78
CA GLU A 76 30.51 -14.37 -8.14
C GLU A 76 30.00 -13.56 -6.95
N ALA A 77 29.88 -14.19 -5.77
CA ALA A 77 29.48 -13.53 -4.54
C ALA A 77 30.52 -12.48 -4.11
N GLU A 78 31.81 -12.82 -4.16
CA GLU A 78 32.92 -11.91 -3.91
C GLU A 78 32.93 -10.74 -4.89
N LYS A 79 32.69 -10.98 -6.18
CA LYS A 79 32.59 -9.92 -7.19
C LYS A 79 31.41 -8.97 -6.90
N LYS A 80 30.25 -9.50 -6.53
CA LYS A 80 29.07 -8.70 -6.14
C LYS A 80 29.32 -7.92 -4.85
N ALA A 81 29.96 -8.55 -3.86
CA ALA A 81 30.35 -7.90 -2.62
C ALA A 81 31.35 -6.77 -2.89
N ALA A 82 32.37 -6.99 -3.72
CA ALA A 82 33.35 -5.98 -4.09
C ALA A 82 32.73 -4.78 -4.82
N THR A 83 31.69 -4.98 -5.64
CA THR A 83 30.96 -3.87 -6.27
C THR A 83 30.11 -3.08 -5.29
N LEU A 84 29.49 -3.75 -4.30
CA LEU A 84 28.76 -3.10 -3.22
C LEU A 84 29.71 -2.33 -2.29
N ASP A 85 30.85 -2.94 -1.96
CA ASP A 85 31.94 -2.31 -1.21
C ASP A 85 32.49 -1.08 -1.94
N GLY A 86 32.57 -1.08 -3.27
CA GLY A 86 33.02 0.10 -4.01
C GLY A 86 32.16 1.35 -3.78
N LEU A 87 30.83 1.20 -3.65
CA LEU A 87 29.95 2.31 -3.29
C LEU A 87 30.07 2.67 -1.82
N LEU A 88 30.09 1.66 -0.94
CA LEU A 88 30.20 1.85 0.51
C LEU A 88 31.52 2.53 0.89
N ILE A 89 32.64 2.14 0.26
CA ILE A 89 33.96 2.75 0.39
C ILE A 89 33.93 4.18 -0.15
N ARG A 90 33.24 4.48 -1.25
CA ARG A 90 33.09 5.86 -1.73
C ARG A 90 32.31 6.73 -0.74
N ILE A 91 31.27 6.20 -0.12
CA ILE A 91 30.50 6.89 0.91
C ILE A 91 31.35 7.07 2.18
N GLN A 92 32.05 6.03 2.63
CA GLN A 92 32.96 6.10 3.77
C GLN A 92 34.10 7.09 3.53
N LYS A 93 34.77 7.03 2.37
CA LYS A 93 35.83 7.99 2.02
C LYS A 93 35.28 9.40 1.88
N ALA A 94 34.10 9.58 1.29
CA ALA A 94 33.45 10.88 1.28
C ALA A 94 33.14 11.37 2.71
N HIS A 95 32.72 10.49 3.61
CA HIS A 95 32.46 10.82 5.01
C HIS A 95 33.75 11.15 5.79
N GLU A 96 34.82 10.40 5.55
CA GLU A 96 36.14 10.58 6.16
C GLU A 96 36.82 11.87 5.68
N ILE A 97 36.68 12.20 4.40
CA ILE A 97 37.27 13.39 3.77
C ILE A 97 36.45 14.65 4.04
N ALA A 98 35.11 14.56 3.94
CA ALA A 98 34.24 15.72 4.04
C ALA A 98 33.84 16.05 5.49
N GLY A 99 34.01 15.10 6.41
CA GLY A 99 33.60 15.25 7.81
C GLY A 99 32.07 15.23 7.97
N PHE A 100 31.62 15.07 9.22
CA PHE A 100 30.20 14.88 9.56
C PHE A 100 29.29 15.98 8.97
N TRP A 101 29.72 17.24 9.05
CA TRP A 101 28.91 18.39 8.63
C TRP A 101 28.68 18.44 7.12
N VAL A 102 29.70 18.14 6.31
CA VAL A 102 29.54 18.15 4.84
C VAL A 102 28.78 16.92 4.37
N SER A 103 29.02 15.76 4.99
CA SER A 103 28.23 14.55 4.73
C SER A 103 26.74 14.77 5.04
N LEU A 104 26.42 15.39 6.18
CA LEU A 104 25.05 15.73 6.56
C LEU A 104 24.43 16.71 5.56
N PHE A 105 25.18 17.72 5.13
CA PHE A 105 24.72 18.71 4.15
C PHE A 105 24.38 18.07 2.80
N ILE A 106 25.23 17.17 2.29
CA ILE A 106 24.98 16.46 1.03
C ILE A 106 23.77 15.52 1.14
N THR A 107 23.61 14.83 2.27
CA THR A 107 22.43 13.99 2.51
C THR A 107 21.15 14.80 2.53
N LEU A 108 21.16 15.96 3.20
CA LEU A 108 20.01 16.88 3.22
C LEU A 108 19.72 17.45 1.83
N LEU A 109 20.74 17.75 1.03
CA LEU A 109 20.58 18.19 -0.36
C LEU A 109 19.84 17.15 -1.20
N PHE A 110 20.26 15.88 -1.15
CA PHE A 110 19.57 14.80 -1.86
C PHE A 110 18.15 14.57 -1.36
N MET A 111 17.93 14.64 -0.05
CA MET A 111 16.60 14.55 0.53
C MET A 111 15.68 15.67 0.03
N CYS A 112 16.17 16.91 -0.05
CA CYS A 112 15.40 18.02 -0.60
C CYS A 112 15.05 17.80 -2.07
N ILE A 113 16.00 17.35 -2.91
CA ILE A 113 15.75 17.10 -4.33
C ILE A 113 14.71 15.98 -4.53
N GLU A 114 14.78 14.91 -3.75
CA GLU A 114 13.83 13.78 -3.81
C GLU A 114 12.43 14.14 -3.30
N LEU A 115 12.33 14.97 -2.25
CA LEU A 115 11.04 15.40 -1.71
C LEU A 115 10.39 16.53 -2.51
N THR A 116 11.16 17.26 -3.32
CA THR A 116 10.69 18.40 -4.11
C THR A 116 9.48 18.04 -5.01
N PRO A 117 9.50 16.96 -5.81
CA PRO A 117 8.34 16.53 -6.59
C PRO A 117 7.10 16.20 -5.75
N ILE A 118 7.28 15.63 -4.55
CA ILE A 118 6.17 15.31 -3.64
C ILE A 118 5.53 16.60 -3.14
N PHE A 119 6.35 17.56 -2.70
CA PHE A 119 5.86 18.87 -2.29
C PHE A 119 5.16 19.62 -3.42
N PHE A 120 5.68 19.57 -4.66
CA PHE A 120 4.97 20.14 -5.82
C PHE A 120 3.62 19.49 -6.04
N LYS A 121 3.52 18.17 -5.90
CA LYS A 121 2.26 17.45 -6.06
C LYS A 121 1.25 17.79 -4.98
N LEU A 122 1.71 18.02 -3.75
CA LEU A 122 0.88 18.41 -2.60
C LEU A 122 0.52 19.90 -2.60
N MET A 123 1.39 20.76 -3.14
CA MET A 123 1.16 22.21 -3.28
C MET A 123 0.15 22.52 -4.39
N LEU A 124 0.00 21.63 -5.37
CA LEU A 124 -1.06 21.71 -6.36
C LEU A 124 -2.41 21.42 -5.69
N ASN A 125 -3.02 22.50 -5.18
CA ASN A 125 -4.32 22.45 -4.50
C ASN A 125 -5.49 22.12 -5.43
N LYS A 126 -5.31 22.26 -6.75
CA LYS A 126 -6.33 21.94 -7.76
C LYS A 126 -5.72 21.23 -8.95
N THR A 127 -6.29 20.09 -9.28
CA THR A 127 -6.03 19.33 -10.50
C THR A 127 -7.04 19.71 -11.60
N PRO A 128 -6.76 19.41 -12.87
CA PRO A 128 -7.73 19.61 -13.96
C PRO A 128 -9.08 18.92 -13.73
N TYR A 129 -9.10 17.81 -12.98
CA TYR A 129 -10.33 17.11 -12.62
C TYR A 129 -11.18 17.89 -11.63
N ASP A 130 -10.55 18.64 -10.72
CA ASP A 130 -11.27 19.47 -9.75
C ASP A 130 -12.03 20.58 -10.47
N TYR A 131 -11.42 21.22 -11.48
CA TYR A 131 -12.11 22.22 -12.32
C TYR A 131 -13.27 21.61 -13.13
N LEU A 132 -13.12 20.39 -13.63
CA LEU A 132 -14.19 19.72 -14.36
C LEU A 132 -15.37 19.39 -13.45
N SER A 133 -15.11 18.97 -12.20
CA SER A 133 -16.15 18.73 -11.20
C SER A 133 -16.85 20.03 -10.83
N GLU A 134 -16.10 21.12 -10.57
CA GLU A 134 -16.67 22.45 -10.28
C GLU A 134 -17.59 22.92 -11.41
N ASN A 135 -17.15 22.80 -12.67
CA ASN A 135 -17.97 23.17 -13.83
C ASN A 135 -19.26 22.35 -13.94
N ARG A 136 -19.21 21.04 -13.64
CA ARG A 136 -20.40 20.19 -13.66
C ARG A 136 -21.37 20.61 -12.55
N ASP A 137 -20.87 20.86 -11.36
CA ASP A 137 -21.70 21.25 -10.23
C ASP A 137 -22.32 22.63 -10.44
N ASP A 138 -21.61 23.56 -11.09
CA ASP A 138 -22.14 24.87 -11.51
C ASP A 138 -23.21 24.75 -12.59
N LEU A 139 -23.06 23.84 -13.56
CA LEU A 139 -24.09 23.54 -14.55
C LEU A 139 -25.37 23.03 -13.89
N ILE A 140 -25.24 22.07 -12.95
CA ILE A 140 -26.38 21.52 -12.20
C ILE A 140 -27.08 22.62 -11.40
N ARG A 141 -26.33 23.52 -10.75
CA ARG A 141 -26.92 24.67 -10.03
C ARG A 141 -27.72 25.57 -10.96
N ALA A 142 -27.16 25.91 -12.12
CA ALA A 142 -27.84 26.74 -13.11
C ALA A 142 -29.13 26.07 -13.65
N GLU A 143 -29.09 24.77 -13.95
CA GLU A 143 -30.26 24.00 -14.40
C GLU A 143 -31.38 23.99 -13.35
N ASN A 144 -31.04 23.98 -12.06
CA ASN A 144 -31.99 24.03 -10.95
C ASN A 144 -32.36 25.47 -10.54
N GLY A 145 -32.05 26.48 -11.37
CA GLY A 145 -32.37 27.88 -11.10
C GLY A 145 -31.65 28.46 -9.88
N ILE A 146 -30.51 27.89 -9.48
CA ILE A 146 -29.71 28.37 -8.34
C ILE A 146 -28.65 29.35 -8.87
N GLU A 147 -28.81 30.62 -8.54
CA GLU A 147 -27.85 31.67 -8.82
C GLU A 147 -26.88 31.81 -7.63
N VAL A 148 -25.59 31.65 -7.89
CA VAL A 148 -24.53 31.90 -6.91
C VAL A 148 -23.86 33.22 -7.28
N ARG A 149 -24.02 34.24 -6.43
CA ARG A 149 -23.28 35.50 -6.55
C ARG A 149 -22.01 35.42 -5.72
N TYR A 150 -20.89 35.38 -6.42
CA TYR A 150 -19.56 35.49 -5.85
C TYR A 150 -19.32 36.92 -5.31
N ASP A 151 -18.48 37.05 -4.29
CA ASP A 151 -18.07 38.33 -3.69
C ASP A 151 -19.21 39.23 -3.16
N TYR A 152 -20.27 38.63 -2.61
CA TYR A 152 -21.35 39.39 -1.98
C TYR A 152 -20.98 39.81 -0.54
N TYR A 153 -20.68 41.09 -0.36
CA TYR A 153 -20.39 41.68 0.95
C TYR A 153 -21.69 42.12 1.64
N LYS A 154 -22.03 41.48 2.76
CA LYS A 154 -23.22 41.83 3.55
C LYS A 154 -22.92 42.76 4.73
N ASP A 155 -21.65 42.88 5.13
CA ASP A 155 -21.26 43.71 6.27
C ASP A 155 -19.86 44.32 6.13
N LYS A 156 -19.60 45.40 6.88
CA LYS A 156 -18.31 46.15 6.85
C LYS A 156 -17.13 45.36 7.43
N ASP A 157 -17.38 44.19 8.01
CA ASP A 157 -16.39 43.32 8.68
C ASP A 157 -15.80 42.21 7.78
N GLY A 158 -16.00 42.29 6.46
CA GLY A 158 -15.13 41.60 5.49
C GLY A 158 -15.24 40.07 5.41
N LEU A 159 -16.29 39.45 5.97
CA LEU A 159 -16.51 38.01 5.82
C LEU A 159 -17.07 37.71 4.42
N GLU A 160 -16.21 37.17 3.55
CA GLU A 160 -16.59 36.64 2.23
C GLU A 160 -17.64 35.53 2.41
N ARG A 161 -18.84 35.74 1.86
CA ARG A 161 -19.89 34.72 1.79
C ARG A 161 -20.52 34.74 0.41
N HIS A 162 -20.68 33.57 -0.19
CA HIS A 162 -21.46 33.43 -1.42
C HIS A 162 -22.95 33.66 -1.11
N LEU A 163 -23.61 34.50 -1.89
CA LEU A 163 -25.06 34.65 -1.84
C LEU A 163 -25.69 33.63 -2.80
N ILE A 164 -26.48 32.70 -2.26
CA ILE A 164 -27.18 31.67 -3.02
C ILE A 164 -28.66 32.08 -3.12
N ILE A 165 -29.16 32.27 -4.35
CA ILE A 165 -30.54 32.62 -4.66
C ILE A 165 -31.15 31.46 -5.44
N ASN A 166 -32.34 30.99 -5.03
CA ASN A 166 -33.03 29.89 -5.72
C ASN A 166 -34.29 30.42 -6.42
N HIS A 167 -34.18 30.65 -7.72
CA HIS A 167 -35.24 31.21 -8.56
C HIS A 167 -36.40 30.22 -8.81
N GLU A 168 -36.11 28.92 -8.84
CA GLU A 168 -37.14 27.86 -8.93
C GLU A 168 -38.05 27.89 -7.70
N ALA A 169 -37.47 28.01 -6.51
CA ALA A 169 -38.22 28.13 -5.26
C ALA A 169 -39.04 29.43 -5.21
N GLU A 170 -38.47 30.56 -5.65
CA GLU A 170 -39.19 31.84 -5.73
C GLU A 170 -40.39 31.77 -6.68
N ARG A 171 -40.22 31.14 -7.86
CA ARG A 171 -41.31 30.90 -8.81
C ARG A 171 -42.45 30.10 -8.17
N ILE A 172 -42.12 28.98 -7.51
CA ILE A 172 -43.12 28.11 -6.86
C ILE A 172 -43.86 28.84 -5.74
N ILE A 173 -43.15 29.62 -4.91
CA ILE A 173 -43.76 30.41 -3.84
C ILE A 173 -44.72 31.44 -4.44
N PHE A 174 -44.29 32.17 -5.46
CA PHE A 174 -45.11 33.16 -6.15
C PHE A 174 -46.39 32.55 -6.73
N GLU A 175 -46.27 31.44 -7.47
CA GLU A 175 -47.42 30.71 -8.02
C GLU A 175 -48.41 30.32 -6.91
N LYS A 176 -47.94 29.75 -5.80
CA LYS A 176 -48.80 29.36 -4.67
C LYS A 176 -49.49 30.57 -4.03
N MET A 177 -48.79 31.69 -3.88
CA MET A 177 -49.40 32.91 -3.34
C MET A 177 -50.52 33.41 -4.24
N GLN A 178 -50.30 33.47 -5.56
CA GLN A 178 -51.30 33.92 -6.52
C GLN A 178 -52.52 32.98 -6.55
N VAL A 179 -52.31 31.66 -6.60
CA VAL A 179 -53.40 30.67 -6.53
C VAL A 179 -54.20 30.81 -5.25
N THR A 180 -53.52 31.01 -4.12
CA THR A 180 -54.18 31.18 -2.82
C THR A 180 -55.00 32.48 -2.77
N ALA A 181 -54.48 33.57 -3.34
CA ALA A 181 -55.19 34.85 -3.42
C ALA A 181 -56.49 34.70 -4.22
N ILE A 182 -56.42 34.07 -5.40
CA ILE A 182 -57.59 33.76 -6.23
C ILE A 182 -58.61 32.93 -5.45
N GLN A 183 -58.16 31.88 -4.74
CA GLN A 183 -59.06 31.04 -3.96
C GLN A 183 -59.78 31.83 -2.85
N LYS A 184 -59.08 32.75 -2.18
CA LYS A 184 -59.70 33.63 -1.16
C LYS A 184 -60.77 34.52 -1.76
N GLU A 185 -60.49 35.15 -2.90
CA GLU A 185 -61.44 36.01 -3.62
C GLU A 185 -62.69 35.23 -4.05
N LEU A 186 -62.50 34.06 -4.67
CA LEU A 186 -63.61 33.20 -5.10
C LEU A 186 -64.45 32.71 -3.91
N THR A 187 -63.80 32.38 -2.78
CA THR A 187 -64.49 31.95 -1.57
C THR A 187 -65.30 33.09 -0.96
N ALA A 188 -64.74 34.30 -0.89
CA ALA A 188 -65.45 35.48 -0.41
C ALA A 188 -66.67 35.79 -1.29
N TYR A 189 -66.53 35.70 -2.61
CA TYR A 189 -67.63 35.86 -3.56
C TYR A 189 -68.72 34.79 -3.36
N ALA A 190 -68.34 33.52 -3.20
CA ALA A 190 -69.27 32.43 -2.95
C ALA A 190 -70.05 32.62 -1.64
N ILE A 191 -69.38 33.05 -0.56
CA ILE A 191 -70.03 33.37 0.72
C ILE A 191 -71.00 34.55 0.55
N ALA A 192 -70.62 35.59 -0.18
CA ALA A 192 -71.49 36.73 -0.44
C ALA A 192 -72.76 36.30 -1.20
N LYS A 193 -72.61 35.51 -2.26
CA LYS A 193 -73.73 34.96 -3.03
C LYS A 193 -74.61 34.00 -2.21
N TYR A 194 -74.01 33.18 -1.36
CA TYR A 194 -74.76 32.32 -0.44
C TYR A 194 -75.58 33.15 0.54
N LYS A 195 -74.98 34.20 1.12
CA LYS A 195 -75.66 35.14 2.02
C LYS A 195 -76.82 35.86 1.34
N GLU A 196 -76.65 36.30 0.09
CA GLU A 196 -77.74 36.88 -0.71
C GLU A 196 -78.90 35.89 -0.88
N ARG A 197 -78.61 34.65 -1.29
CA ARG A 197 -79.63 33.60 -1.46
C ARG A 197 -80.36 33.26 -0.16
N GLU A 198 -79.63 33.15 0.96
CA GLU A 198 -80.26 32.85 2.24
C GLU A 198 -81.11 34.03 2.74
N LYS A 199 -80.69 35.27 2.49
CA LYS A 199 -81.54 36.46 2.75
C LYS A 199 -82.83 36.40 1.92
N GLU A 200 -82.74 36.11 0.62
CA GLU A 200 -83.93 35.96 -0.23
C GLU A 200 -84.89 34.89 0.28
N LYS A 201 -84.37 33.76 0.80
CA LYS A 201 -85.21 32.73 1.43
C LYS A 201 -85.87 33.19 2.72
N ILE A 202 -85.15 33.93 3.56
CA ILE A 202 -85.68 34.50 4.81
C ILE A 202 -86.78 35.52 4.49
N ASP A 203 -86.57 36.38 3.51
CA ASP A 203 -87.54 37.39 3.09
C ASP A 203 -88.81 36.76 2.49
N ALA A 204 -88.68 35.61 1.80
CA ALA A 204 -89.81 34.89 1.20
C ALA A 204 -90.62 34.04 2.20
N ASN A 205 -90.07 33.67 3.36
CA ASN A 205 -90.74 32.83 4.36
C ASN A 205 -90.36 33.26 5.80
N LEU A 206 -90.69 34.51 6.13
CA LEU A 206 -90.30 35.18 7.39
C LEU A 206 -90.83 34.46 8.64
N ASP A 207 -92.08 33.97 8.59
CA ASP A 207 -92.77 33.35 9.73
C ASP A 207 -92.16 31.99 10.12
N GLU A 208 -91.66 31.22 9.14
CA GLU A 208 -91.05 29.90 9.34
C GLU A 208 -89.64 30.00 9.97
N TYR A 209 -88.94 31.11 9.72
CA TYR A 209 -87.61 31.38 10.28
C TYR A 209 -87.66 31.91 11.72
N ILE A 210 -88.71 32.67 12.06
CA ILE A 210 -88.95 33.14 13.44
C ILE A 210 -89.30 31.96 14.37
N GLN A 211 -90.10 30.98 13.91
CA GLN A 211 -90.42 29.78 14.70
C GLN A 211 -89.20 28.90 15.03
N LYS A 212 -88.17 28.88 14.19
CA LYS A 212 -86.94 28.08 14.43
C LYS A 212 -85.96 28.70 15.43
N ILE A 213 -86.07 30.00 15.71
CA ILE A 213 -85.17 30.72 16.63
C ILE A 213 -85.74 30.75 18.05
N ASP A 214 -87.04 30.53 18.21
CA ASP A 214 -87.71 30.56 19.51
C ASP A 214 -87.56 29.22 20.27
N PRO A 215 -86.85 29.16 21.42
CA PRO A 215 -86.69 27.91 22.17
C PRO A 215 -87.97 27.47 22.89
N SER A 216 -89.03 28.30 22.92
CA SER A 216 -90.25 28.02 23.69
C SER A 216 -91.27 27.07 23.05
N GLU A 217 -91.10 26.66 21.79
CA GLU A 217 -91.97 25.66 21.14
C GLU A 217 -91.36 24.24 21.09
N ILE A 218 -90.29 23.94 21.83
CA ILE A 218 -89.79 22.56 22.01
C ILE A 218 -90.42 21.88 23.25
N ASN A 219 -91.20 22.60 24.06
CA ASN A 219 -91.93 22.05 25.20
C ASN A 219 -93.43 22.43 25.18
N SER A 220 -94.14 22.05 24.12
CA SER A 220 -95.57 21.75 24.19
C SER A 220 -95.94 20.58 23.28
#